data_AF-A0A7S0VVC2-F1
#
_entry.id   AF-A0A7S0VVC2-F1
#
_cell.length_a   1.000
_cell.length_b   1.000
_cell.length_c   1.000
_cell.angle_alpha   90.00
_cell.angle_beta   90.00
_cell.angle_gamma   90.00
#
_symmetry.space_group_name_H-M   'P 1'
#
loop_
_entity.id
_entity.type
_entity.pdbx_description
1 polymer ?
#
loop_
_entity_poly.entity_id
_entity_poly.type
_entity_poly.pdbx_seq_one_letter_code
_entity_poly.pdbx_strand_id
1 'polypeptide(L)'
;RLVLIQVKAMFVIRTSQTARIVASRVPLQAAAAKRYLNLHEYQSAAIMREHGVTTPKGGVAKTAEEAFAAAKALNSNNMVIKAQVLAGGRGLGTFENGFKGGVHVGIQTPEEVRDMAAQMLGKKLITKQTGAGGRICNTVQVVETVQSKSEKYFAILMDRSFGGPVVVASAKGGVTIEDIAEEDPSAIIKEPIDITKGLAPGQAMAIARKMQFSCDKATESAAKNIEALYDTFTKCDCTMVEVNPFTETPDGDVVAVDAKVNFDDNADFRQKAIHEQRDTSQEDPLDVQAAEHDLNFINLDGNIACLVNGAGLAMATMDIIKLKGGEPANFLDLGGGVTTPAVVAAF
;
A
#
# COMPACT_ATOMS: atom_id res chain seq x y z
N ARG A 1 18.95 -21.32 2.11
CA ARG A 1 18.99 -21.62 3.56
C ARG A 1 18.33 -20.47 4.34
N LEU A 2 17.09 -20.14 3.96
CA LEU A 2 16.28 -19.03 4.48
C LEU A 2 14.84 -19.21 3.98
N VAL A 3 14.22 -20.34 4.37
CA VAL A 3 12.77 -20.60 4.32
C VAL A 3 12.52 -21.60 5.43
N LEU A 4 12.46 -21.12 6.67
CA LEU A 4 11.89 -21.78 7.86
C LEU A 4 12.23 -20.87 9.04
N ILE A 5 11.31 -20.00 9.45
CA ILE A 5 11.02 -19.57 10.82
C ILE A 5 9.72 -18.77 10.71
N GLN A 6 8.62 -19.50 10.58
CA GLN A 6 7.33 -19.10 11.13
C GLN A 6 6.73 -20.38 11.71
N VAL A 7 5.95 -20.23 12.78
CA VAL A 7 5.44 -21.29 13.66
C VAL A 7 6.41 -21.73 14.75
N LYS A 8 6.59 -20.89 15.78
CA LYS A 8 6.82 -21.36 17.17
C LYS A 8 6.64 -20.23 18.19
N ALA A 9 5.39 -19.90 18.49
CA ALA A 9 5.02 -19.22 19.73
C ALA A 9 3.55 -19.48 20.06
N MET A 10 3.24 -20.71 20.48
CA MET A 10 2.14 -21.04 21.41
C MET A 10 2.13 -22.56 21.62
N PHE A 11 1.74 -22.97 22.83
CA PHE A 11 1.63 -24.33 23.38
C PHE A 11 2.89 -24.91 24.04
N VAL A 12 2.94 -24.71 25.36
CA VAL A 12 3.58 -25.63 26.30
C VAL A 12 2.45 -26.24 27.15
N ILE A 13 2.62 -27.52 27.54
CA ILE A 13 1.82 -28.36 28.45
C ILE A 13 0.68 -29.18 27.79
N ARG A 14 0.99 -30.41 27.33
CA ARG A 14 0.68 -31.70 28.02
C ARG A 14 1.05 -32.92 27.16
N THR A 15 1.73 -33.84 27.80
CA THR A 15 2.10 -35.20 27.36
C THR A 15 0.89 -36.14 27.26
N SER A 16 0.77 -36.89 26.17
CA SER A 16 0.67 -38.37 26.14
C SER A 16 0.25 -38.88 24.75
N GLN A 17 0.77 -40.04 24.41
CA GLN A 17 0.67 -40.72 23.12
C GLN A 17 -0.76 -41.15 22.78
N THR A 18 -1.21 -40.90 21.55
CA THR A 18 -1.96 -41.88 20.74
C THR A 18 -2.07 -41.36 19.30
N ALA A 19 -1.60 -42.17 18.37
CA ALA A 19 -1.69 -41.91 16.93
C ALA A 19 -3.15 -41.86 16.50
N ARG A 20 -3.62 -40.67 16.11
CA ARG A 20 -4.79 -40.49 15.26
C ARG A 20 -4.33 -39.74 14.02
N ILE A 21 -4.46 -40.39 12.87
CA ILE A 21 -4.41 -39.74 11.56
C ILE A 21 -5.59 -38.78 11.53
N VAL A 22 -5.37 -37.56 12.00
CA VAL A 22 -6.30 -36.46 11.79
C VAL A 22 -6.01 -35.98 10.37
N ALA A 23 -6.91 -36.30 9.45
CA ALA A 23 -6.98 -35.60 8.17
C ALA A 23 -7.11 -34.10 8.51
N SER A 24 -5.99 -33.38 8.43
CA SER A 24 -5.99 -31.93 8.57
C SER A 24 -6.78 -31.39 7.39
N ARG A 25 -8.05 -31.07 7.62
CA ARG A 25 -8.80 -30.15 6.77
C ARG A 25 -8.07 -28.82 6.85
N VAL A 26 -7.07 -28.64 5.99
CA VAL A 26 -6.58 -27.32 5.62
C VAL A 26 -7.77 -26.67 4.90
N PRO A 27 -8.39 -25.61 5.43
CA PRO A 27 -9.30 -24.85 4.60
C PRO A 27 -8.47 -24.31 3.45
N LEU A 28 -8.71 -24.83 2.24
CA LEU A 28 -8.28 -24.22 0.99
C LEU A 28 -9.03 -22.89 0.85
N GLN A 29 -8.62 -21.89 1.62
CA GLN A 29 -8.89 -20.51 1.26
C GLN A 29 -7.90 -20.18 0.14
N ALA A 30 -8.29 -20.56 -1.07
CA ALA A 30 -7.69 -20.05 -2.29
C ALA A 30 -8.01 -18.55 -2.35
N ALA A 31 -7.25 -17.75 -1.62
CA ALA A 31 -7.15 -16.34 -1.92
C ALA A 31 -6.37 -16.28 -3.24
N ALA A 32 -7.10 -16.18 -4.35
CA ALA A 32 -6.52 -15.61 -5.56
C ALA A 32 -5.79 -14.34 -5.14
N ALA A 33 -4.60 -14.10 -5.69
CA ALA A 33 -3.92 -12.82 -5.54
C ALA A 33 -4.76 -11.77 -6.26
N LYS A 34 -5.79 -11.29 -5.55
CA LYS A 34 -6.66 -10.23 -6.03
C LYS A 34 -5.83 -8.97 -5.96
N ARG A 35 -5.53 -8.41 -7.12
CA ARG A 35 -4.97 -7.07 -7.18
C ARG A 35 -6.04 -6.13 -6.64
N TYR A 36 -5.58 -5.13 -5.91
CA TYR A 36 -6.40 -4.04 -5.40
C TYR A 36 -5.95 -2.81 -6.16
N LEU A 37 -6.87 -1.96 -6.55
CA LEU A 37 -6.55 -0.66 -7.10
C LEU A 37 -5.65 0.07 -6.10
N ASN A 38 -4.48 0.45 -6.59
CA ASN A 38 -3.54 1.31 -5.89
C ASN A 38 -3.60 2.68 -6.58
N LEU A 39 -3.71 3.74 -5.79
CA LEU A 39 -3.58 5.10 -6.29
C LEU A 39 -2.26 5.72 -5.81
N HIS A 40 -1.81 6.73 -6.54
CA HIS A 40 -0.61 7.49 -6.17
C HIS A 40 -0.85 8.27 -4.88
N GLU A 41 0.23 8.58 -4.16
CA GLU A 41 0.19 9.33 -2.91
C GLU A 41 -0.63 10.63 -3.04
N TYR A 42 -0.44 11.38 -4.14
CA TYR A 42 -1.19 12.62 -4.35
C TYR A 42 -2.72 12.43 -4.51
N GLN A 43 -3.13 11.32 -5.12
CA GLN A 43 -4.54 10.98 -5.34
C GLN A 43 -5.15 10.53 -4.01
N SER A 44 -4.46 9.65 -3.29
CA SER A 44 -4.84 9.23 -1.95
C SER A 44 -4.96 10.43 -1.00
N ALA A 45 -3.99 11.35 -1.00
CA ALA A 45 -4.03 12.56 -0.18
C ALA A 45 -5.16 13.52 -0.57
N ALA A 46 -5.58 13.56 -1.83
CA ALA A 46 -6.76 14.33 -2.25
C ALA A 46 -8.05 13.73 -1.69
N ILE A 47 -8.26 12.42 -1.88
CA ILE A 47 -9.42 11.68 -1.34
C ILE A 47 -9.48 11.82 0.19
N MET A 48 -8.36 11.63 0.89
CA MET A 48 -8.28 11.77 2.34
C MET A 48 -8.66 13.18 2.82
N ARG A 49 -8.26 14.24 2.09
CA ARG A 49 -8.64 15.63 2.41
C ARG A 49 -10.13 15.89 2.27
N GLU A 50 -10.80 15.28 1.30
CA GLU A 50 -12.27 15.39 1.13
C GLU A 50 -13.03 14.85 2.35
N HIS A 51 -12.42 13.91 3.08
CA HIS A 51 -12.95 13.36 4.33
C HIS A 51 -12.42 14.05 5.60
N GLY A 52 -11.63 15.12 5.46
CA GLY A 52 -11.16 15.92 6.59
C GLY A 52 -9.83 15.48 7.21
N VAL A 53 -9.08 14.59 6.55
CA VAL A 53 -7.72 14.24 7.00
C VAL A 53 -6.75 15.39 6.69
N THR A 54 -5.93 15.74 7.67
CA THR A 54 -4.88 16.75 7.49
C THR A 54 -3.69 16.14 6.75
N THR A 55 -3.35 16.69 5.59
CA THR A 55 -2.18 16.29 4.78
C THR A 55 -1.34 17.52 4.41
N PRO A 56 -0.06 17.36 4.03
CA PRO A 56 0.79 18.47 3.61
C PRO A 56 0.20 19.22 2.42
N LYS A 57 0.29 20.56 2.43
CA LYS A 57 -0.08 21.36 1.26
C LYS A 57 0.95 21.15 0.15
N GLY A 58 0.48 21.20 -1.09
CA GLY A 58 1.32 20.97 -2.25
C GLY A 58 0.56 20.93 -3.55
N GLY A 59 1.30 20.65 -4.61
CA GLY A 59 0.82 20.45 -5.96
C GLY A 59 1.47 19.25 -6.61
N VAL A 60 0.93 18.87 -7.76
CA VAL A 60 1.50 17.84 -8.64
C VAL A 60 1.97 18.48 -9.93
N ALA A 61 2.95 17.83 -10.56
CA ALA A 61 3.55 18.30 -11.78
C ALA A 61 3.91 17.13 -12.69
N LYS A 62 3.63 17.29 -13.98
CA LYS A 62 3.99 16.38 -15.07
C LYS A 62 5.12 16.93 -15.94
N THR A 63 5.49 18.20 -15.71
CA THR A 63 6.65 18.86 -16.34
C THR A 63 7.52 19.53 -15.28
N ALA A 64 8.77 19.82 -15.62
CA ALA A 64 9.68 20.52 -14.70
C ALA A 64 9.16 21.95 -14.41
N GLU A 65 8.55 22.60 -15.40
CA GLU A 65 7.95 23.93 -15.29
C GLU A 65 6.70 23.93 -14.41
N GLU A 66 5.86 22.90 -14.49
CA GLU A 66 4.76 22.72 -13.54
C GLU A 66 5.28 22.52 -12.11
N ALA A 67 6.39 21.79 -11.94
CA ALA A 67 7.00 21.57 -10.62
C ALA A 67 7.56 22.88 -10.04
N PHE A 68 8.19 23.70 -10.88
CA PHE A 68 8.61 25.06 -10.54
C PHE A 68 7.42 25.93 -10.08
N ALA A 69 6.32 25.90 -10.85
CA ALA A 69 5.12 26.68 -10.52
C ALA A 69 4.48 26.22 -9.20
N ALA A 70 4.41 24.90 -8.96
CA ALA A 70 3.92 24.33 -7.71
C ALA A 70 4.80 24.74 -6.52
N ALA A 71 6.13 24.67 -6.66
CA ALA A 71 7.08 25.12 -5.65
C ALA A 71 6.92 26.62 -5.33
N LYS A 72 6.77 27.46 -6.36
CA LYS A 72 6.55 28.89 -6.19
C LYS A 72 5.24 29.20 -5.47
N ALA A 73 4.17 28.44 -5.76
CA ALA A 73 2.87 28.60 -5.12
C ALA A 73 2.87 28.24 -3.63
N LEU A 74 3.75 27.32 -3.20
CA LEU A 74 3.94 27.00 -1.80
C LEU A 74 4.52 28.17 -0.99
N ASN A 75 5.26 29.07 -1.64
CA ASN A 75 5.92 30.22 -1.00
C ASN A 75 6.70 29.82 0.26
N SER A 76 7.43 28.70 0.17
CA SER A 76 8.22 28.12 1.26
C SER A 76 9.66 27.93 0.82
N ASN A 77 10.60 28.08 1.75
CA ASN A 77 12.02 27.76 1.59
C ASN A 77 12.38 26.39 2.19
N ASN A 78 11.38 25.55 2.43
CA ASN A 78 11.54 24.20 2.91
C ASN A 78 10.45 23.31 2.29
N MET A 79 10.83 22.66 1.20
CA MET A 79 9.94 21.85 0.37
C MET A 79 10.43 20.43 0.25
N VAL A 80 9.52 19.55 -0.16
CA VAL A 80 9.79 18.15 -0.50
C VAL A 80 9.31 17.90 -1.92
N ILE A 81 10.15 17.26 -2.74
CA ILE A 81 9.73 16.66 -4.02
C ILE A 81 9.68 15.14 -3.86
N LYS A 82 8.59 14.54 -4.31
CA LYS A 82 8.34 13.09 -4.24
C LYS A 82 7.95 12.55 -5.61
N ALA A 83 8.70 11.58 -6.11
CA ALA A 83 8.35 10.79 -7.28
C ALA A 83 7.04 10.03 -7.03
N GLN A 84 6.10 10.13 -7.96
CA GLN A 84 4.83 9.42 -7.89
C GLN A 84 4.95 8.13 -8.71
N VAL A 85 5.27 7.05 -7.99
CA VAL A 85 5.31 5.67 -8.50
C VAL A 85 4.58 4.76 -7.52
N LEU A 86 3.86 3.75 -8.03
CA LEU A 86 3.14 2.78 -7.18
C LEU A 86 4.07 1.71 -6.62
N ALA A 87 5.07 2.15 -5.86
CA ALA A 87 6.02 1.30 -5.15
C ALA A 87 6.54 2.03 -3.90
N GLY A 88 6.76 1.27 -2.82
CA GLY A 88 7.43 1.75 -1.62
C GLY A 88 8.95 1.87 -1.79
N GLY A 89 9.61 2.45 -0.79
CA GLY A 89 11.08 2.59 -0.76
C GLY A 89 11.63 3.64 -1.72
N ARG A 90 10.80 4.60 -2.14
CA ARG A 90 11.15 5.65 -3.12
C ARG A 90 12.38 6.44 -2.71
N GLY A 91 12.51 6.83 -1.44
CA GLY A 91 13.65 7.60 -0.94
C GLY A 91 15.01 6.91 -1.09
N LEU A 92 15.04 5.58 -1.06
CA LEU A 92 16.26 4.77 -1.25
C LEU A 92 16.44 4.28 -2.70
N GLY A 93 15.49 4.59 -3.58
CA GLY A 93 15.52 4.17 -4.97
C GLY A 93 16.59 4.90 -5.79
N THR A 94 16.83 4.42 -7.00
CA THR A 94 17.72 5.06 -7.98
C THR A 94 17.03 5.09 -9.34
N PHE A 95 17.07 6.23 -10.00
CA PHE A 95 16.55 6.37 -11.35
C PHE A 95 17.50 5.77 -12.38
N GLU A 96 16.97 5.35 -13.52
CA GLU A 96 17.75 4.73 -14.60
C GLU A 96 18.86 5.64 -15.18
N ASN A 97 18.74 6.96 -15.01
CA ASN A 97 19.78 7.95 -15.38
C ASN A 97 20.87 8.11 -14.30
N GLY A 98 20.81 7.34 -13.20
CA GLY A 98 21.75 7.40 -12.08
C GLY A 98 21.40 8.41 -10.99
N PHE A 99 20.32 9.18 -11.14
CA PHE A 99 19.86 10.10 -10.09
C PHE A 99 19.37 9.30 -8.86
N LYS A 100 19.83 9.67 -7.66
CA LYS A 100 19.60 8.89 -6.43
C LYS A 100 18.49 9.49 -5.59
N GLY A 101 17.57 8.64 -5.15
CA GLY A 101 16.43 9.00 -4.32
C GLY A 101 15.24 9.49 -5.16
N GLY A 102 14.06 8.95 -4.85
CA GLY A 102 12.77 9.44 -5.35
C GLY A 102 12.09 10.42 -4.40
N VAL A 103 12.70 10.75 -3.26
CA VAL A 103 12.19 11.71 -2.27
C VAL A 103 13.34 12.58 -1.82
N HIS A 104 13.23 13.89 -2.01
CA HIS A 104 14.21 14.87 -1.53
C HIS A 104 13.51 15.90 -0.66
N VAL A 105 14.07 16.13 0.53
CA VAL A 105 13.55 17.03 1.56
C VAL A 105 14.48 18.23 1.72
N GLY A 106 13.99 19.32 2.30
CA GLY A 106 14.82 20.48 2.63
C GLY A 106 15.19 21.34 1.41
N ILE A 107 14.39 21.28 0.34
CA ILE A 107 14.62 22.05 -0.88
C ILE A 107 14.28 23.51 -0.63
N GLN A 108 15.19 24.41 -0.96
CA GLN A 108 15.10 25.82 -0.56
C GLN A 108 14.54 26.73 -1.65
N THR A 109 14.67 26.34 -2.91
CA THR A 109 14.30 27.18 -4.06
C THR A 109 13.42 26.46 -5.07
N PRO A 110 12.48 27.16 -5.74
CA PRO A 110 11.72 26.58 -6.85
C PRO A 110 12.59 26.08 -8.02
N GLU A 111 13.73 26.71 -8.25
CA GLU A 111 14.72 26.31 -9.25
C GLU A 111 15.28 24.91 -8.96
N GLU A 112 15.66 24.62 -7.70
CA GLU A 112 16.08 23.29 -7.29
C GLU A 112 14.99 22.24 -7.54
N VAL A 113 13.72 22.57 -7.23
CA VAL A 113 12.58 21.67 -7.49
C VAL A 113 12.47 21.35 -8.98
N ARG A 114 12.57 22.36 -9.86
CA ARG A 114 12.54 22.18 -11.31
C ARG A 114 13.66 21.25 -11.78
N ASP A 115 14.87 21.51 -11.32
CA ASP A 115 16.06 20.78 -11.76
C ASP A 115 16.01 19.32 -11.30
N MET A 116 15.51 19.05 -10.08
CA MET A 116 15.24 17.69 -9.61
C MET A 116 14.11 17.02 -10.40
N ALA A 117 13.00 17.72 -10.65
CA ALA A 117 11.89 17.18 -11.44
C ALA A 117 12.32 16.75 -12.84
N ALA A 118 13.22 17.50 -13.49
CA ALA A 118 13.78 17.15 -14.79
C ALA A 118 14.62 15.85 -14.77
N GLN A 119 15.21 15.48 -13.62
CA GLN A 119 15.92 14.22 -13.44
C GLN A 119 14.98 13.04 -13.15
N MET A 120 13.77 13.30 -12.64
CA MET A 120 12.80 12.28 -12.26
C MET A 120 11.79 11.96 -13.37
N LEU A 121 11.22 12.99 -13.98
CA LEU A 121 10.09 12.86 -14.91
C LEU A 121 10.49 12.13 -16.19
N GLY A 122 9.66 11.16 -16.57
CA GLY A 122 9.89 10.30 -17.73
C GLY A 122 11.04 9.31 -17.55
N LYS A 123 11.51 9.10 -16.32
CA LYS A 123 12.56 8.11 -15.97
C LYS A 123 12.00 7.01 -15.09
N LYS A 124 12.54 5.81 -15.24
CA LYS A 124 12.19 4.69 -14.35
C LYS A 124 12.89 4.82 -13.01
N LEU A 125 12.12 4.78 -11.92
CA LEU A 125 12.63 4.66 -10.55
C LEU A 125 12.72 3.18 -10.17
N ILE A 126 13.92 2.75 -9.81
CA ILE A 126 14.20 1.39 -9.35
C ILE A 126 14.23 1.40 -7.82
N THR A 127 13.36 0.62 -7.19
CA THR A 127 13.34 0.38 -5.74
C THR A 127 13.46 -1.11 -5.44
N LYS A 128 13.64 -1.46 -4.16
CA LYS A 128 13.62 -2.85 -3.70
C LYS A 128 12.33 -3.59 -4.10
N GLN A 129 11.21 -2.87 -4.21
CA GLN A 129 9.89 -3.44 -4.53
C GLN A 129 9.61 -3.54 -6.04
N THR A 130 10.27 -2.75 -6.88
CA THR A 130 10.05 -2.79 -8.34
C THR A 130 10.94 -3.79 -9.06
N GLY A 131 12.01 -4.26 -8.40
CA GLY A 131 13.08 -5.00 -9.06
C GLY A 131 13.77 -4.18 -10.15
N ALA A 132 14.54 -4.84 -11.01
CA ALA A 132 15.33 -4.21 -12.07
C ALA A 132 14.46 -3.50 -13.14
N GLY A 133 13.19 -3.88 -13.28
CA GLY A 133 12.27 -3.28 -14.26
C GLY A 133 11.92 -1.83 -13.97
N GLY A 134 12.01 -1.41 -12.70
CA GLY A 134 11.62 -0.07 -12.24
C GLY A 134 10.15 0.25 -12.50
N ARG A 135 9.73 1.46 -12.09
CA ARG A 135 8.43 2.04 -12.48
C ARG A 135 8.64 3.43 -13.05
N ILE A 136 7.95 3.75 -14.13
CA ILE A 136 8.08 5.04 -14.81
C ILE A 136 7.53 6.16 -13.91
N CYS A 137 8.31 7.22 -13.70
CA CYS A 137 7.87 8.39 -12.94
C CYS A 137 7.29 9.44 -13.91
N ASN A 138 5.98 9.39 -14.15
CA ASN A 138 5.31 10.35 -15.04
C ASN A 138 4.83 11.62 -14.30
N THR A 139 4.85 11.62 -12.97
CA THR A 139 4.37 12.72 -12.13
C THR A 139 5.28 12.86 -10.92
N VAL A 140 5.51 14.08 -10.49
CA VAL A 140 6.13 14.39 -9.20
C VAL A 140 5.15 15.20 -8.36
N GLN A 141 5.23 15.04 -7.05
CA GLN A 141 4.48 15.83 -6.08
C GLN A 141 5.45 16.76 -5.36
N VAL A 142 5.08 18.03 -5.24
CA VAL A 142 5.83 19.05 -4.52
C VAL A 142 4.99 19.52 -3.35
N VAL A 143 5.47 19.31 -2.13
CA VAL A 143 4.74 19.64 -0.89
C VAL A 143 5.60 20.45 0.07
N GLU A 144 4.96 21.12 1.01
CA GLU A 144 5.66 21.71 2.16
C GLU A 144 6.28 20.63 3.04
N THR A 145 7.43 20.93 3.64
CA THR A 145 8.02 20.06 4.66
C THR A 145 7.23 20.18 5.96
N VAL A 146 6.73 19.06 6.49
CA VAL A 146 6.15 18.99 7.83
C VAL A 146 7.27 18.83 8.85
N GLN A 147 7.39 19.76 9.78
CA GLN A 147 8.32 19.61 10.90
C GLN A 147 7.80 18.50 11.83
N SER A 148 8.66 17.53 12.12
CA SER A 148 8.32 16.40 12.97
C SER A 148 8.83 16.59 14.38
N LYS A 149 7.93 16.52 15.36
CA LYS A 149 8.25 16.32 16.78
C LYS A 149 8.33 14.83 17.10
N SER A 150 7.39 14.05 16.56
CA SER A 150 7.42 12.59 16.63
C SER A 150 6.71 11.98 15.42
N GLU A 151 7.21 10.83 14.96
CA GLU A 151 6.61 10.07 13.86
C GLU A 151 5.96 8.82 14.41
N LYS A 152 4.71 8.59 14.00
CA LYS A 152 3.90 7.42 14.40
C LYS A 152 3.52 6.62 13.18
N TYR A 153 3.07 5.39 13.39
CA TYR A 153 2.50 4.55 12.34
C TYR A 153 1.00 4.39 12.57
N PHE A 154 0.20 4.49 11.50
CA PHE A 154 -1.22 4.22 11.54
C PHE A 154 -1.68 3.49 10.28
N ALA A 155 -2.50 2.46 10.43
CA ALA A 155 -3.22 1.84 9.34
C ALA A 155 -4.60 1.35 9.76
N ILE A 156 -5.53 1.26 8.81
CA ILE A 156 -6.79 0.53 8.92
C ILE A 156 -6.85 -0.47 7.78
N LEU A 157 -7.14 -1.73 8.06
CA LEU A 157 -7.31 -2.76 7.04
C LEU A 157 -8.44 -3.72 7.39
N MET A 158 -8.96 -4.43 6.40
CA MET A 158 -9.86 -5.56 6.62
C MET A 158 -9.08 -6.77 7.11
N ASP A 159 -9.18 -7.09 8.40
CA ASP A 159 -8.53 -8.27 8.98
C ASP A 159 -9.43 -9.50 8.85
N ARG A 160 -8.88 -10.56 8.23
CA ARG A 160 -9.62 -11.79 7.96
C ARG A 160 -9.85 -12.64 9.21
N SER A 161 -8.98 -12.55 10.21
CA SER A 161 -9.12 -13.31 11.45
C SER A 161 -10.22 -12.73 12.34
N PHE A 162 -10.33 -11.39 12.37
CA PHE A 162 -11.40 -10.68 13.05
C PHE A 162 -12.71 -10.70 12.24
N GLY A 163 -12.63 -10.73 10.90
CA GLY A 163 -13.79 -10.65 10.02
C GLY A 163 -14.34 -9.22 9.88
N GLY A 164 -13.46 -8.22 9.94
CA GLY A 164 -13.85 -6.81 9.89
C GLY A 164 -12.66 -5.85 9.94
N PRO A 165 -12.91 -4.53 10.00
CA PRO A 165 -11.87 -3.53 10.04
C PRO A 165 -11.08 -3.61 11.35
N VAL A 166 -9.75 -3.51 11.26
CA VAL A 166 -8.85 -3.42 12.41
C VAL A 166 -7.90 -2.25 12.18
N VAL A 167 -7.82 -1.37 13.19
CA VAL A 167 -6.77 -0.36 13.27
C VAL A 167 -5.49 -1.04 13.75
N VAL A 168 -4.41 -0.84 13.01
CA VAL A 168 -3.04 -1.20 13.41
C VAL A 168 -2.25 0.09 13.58
N ALA A 169 -1.73 0.35 14.77
CA ALA A 169 -1.02 1.58 15.06
C ALA A 169 0.24 1.32 15.89
N SER A 170 1.19 2.26 15.85
CA SER A 170 2.36 2.21 16.72
C SER A 170 2.84 3.60 17.12
N ALA A 171 3.43 3.67 18.32
CA ALA A 171 4.14 4.85 18.81
C ALA A 171 5.47 5.09 18.07
N LYS A 172 5.94 4.12 17.27
CA LYS A 172 7.12 4.18 16.41
C LYS A 172 6.66 4.28 14.95
N GLY A 173 7.07 5.34 14.25
CA GLY A 173 6.80 5.55 12.82
C GLY A 173 8.09 5.80 12.04
N GLY A 174 7.97 6.02 10.73
CA GLY A 174 9.11 6.29 9.84
C GLY A 174 9.91 5.04 9.44
N VAL A 175 9.53 3.87 9.96
CA VAL A 175 10.06 2.54 9.59
C VAL A 175 8.92 1.62 9.15
N THR A 176 9.22 0.46 8.57
CA THR A 176 8.16 -0.47 8.15
C THR A 176 7.49 -1.11 9.36
N ILE A 177 6.20 -1.42 9.23
CA ILE A 177 5.45 -2.03 10.33
C ILE A 177 5.90 -3.47 10.60
N GLU A 178 6.39 -4.15 9.57
CA GLU A 178 6.97 -5.48 9.65
C GLU A 178 8.23 -5.49 10.51
N ASP A 179 9.13 -4.51 10.33
CA ASP A 179 10.33 -4.38 11.15
C ASP A 179 9.95 -4.13 12.63
N ILE A 180 8.95 -3.27 12.89
CA ILE A 180 8.44 -3.05 14.26
C ILE A 180 7.87 -4.35 14.84
N ALA A 181 7.10 -5.11 14.05
CA ALA A 181 6.49 -6.35 14.51
C ALA A 181 7.53 -7.46 14.78
N GLU A 182 8.67 -7.47 14.08
CA GLU A 182 9.77 -8.40 14.32
C GLU A 182 10.60 -8.01 15.55
N GLU A 183 10.95 -6.72 15.67
CA GLU A 183 11.81 -6.21 16.76
C GLU A 183 11.07 -6.04 18.09
N ASP A 184 9.86 -5.50 18.06
CA ASP A 184 9.05 -5.18 19.23
C ASP A 184 7.55 -5.35 18.95
N PRO A 185 7.05 -6.60 18.93
CA PRO A 185 5.63 -6.88 18.71
C PRO A 185 4.69 -6.17 19.70
N SER A 186 5.18 -5.80 20.88
CA SER A 186 4.40 -5.11 21.92
C SER A 186 4.13 -3.64 21.59
N ALA A 187 4.91 -3.05 20.68
CA ALA A 187 4.68 -1.71 20.16
C ALA A 187 3.53 -1.64 19.14
N ILE A 188 2.97 -2.79 18.74
CA ILE A 188 1.84 -2.87 17.80
C ILE A 188 0.52 -2.83 18.57
N ILE A 189 -0.22 -1.76 18.36
CA ILE A 189 -1.60 -1.60 18.84
C ILE A 189 -2.53 -2.18 17.77
N LYS A 190 -3.44 -3.06 18.18
CA LYS A 190 -4.50 -3.59 17.31
C LYS A 190 -5.85 -3.32 17.94
N GLU A 191 -6.66 -2.47 17.30
CA GLU A 191 -8.00 -2.12 17.79
C GLU A 191 -9.05 -2.49 16.74
N PRO A 192 -9.81 -3.56 16.98
CA PRO A 192 -10.89 -3.94 16.08
C PRO A 192 -12.04 -2.93 16.10
N ILE A 193 -12.69 -2.75 14.95
CA ILE A 193 -13.88 -1.90 14.80
C ILE A 193 -15.06 -2.78 14.40
N ASP A 194 -16.18 -2.63 15.09
CA ASP A 194 -17.44 -3.28 14.71
C ASP A 194 -17.95 -2.65 13.41
N ILE A 195 -17.94 -3.42 12.32
CA ILE A 195 -18.31 -2.90 10.99
C ILE A 195 -19.78 -2.45 10.92
N THR A 196 -20.65 -2.97 11.80
CA THR A 196 -22.08 -2.62 11.78
C THR A 196 -22.36 -1.33 12.55
N LYS A 197 -21.57 -1.05 13.60
CA LYS A 197 -21.74 0.15 14.43
C LYS A 197 -20.80 1.28 14.02
N GLY A 198 -19.72 0.94 13.33
CA GLY A 198 -18.63 1.86 13.04
C GLY A 198 -17.72 2.09 14.25
N LEU A 199 -16.89 3.12 14.14
CA LEU A 199 -15.99 3.56 15.19
C LEU A 199 -16.79 4.05 16.40
N ALA A 200 -16.62 3.40 17.56
CA ALA A 200 -17.43 3.69 18.74
C ALA A 200 -17.07 5.06 19.34
N PRO A 201 -18.01 5.73 20.04
CA PRO A 201 -17.74 7.01 20.71
C PRO A 201 -16.50 6.91 21.61
N GLY A 202 -15.51 7.76 21.35
CA GLY A 202 -14.24 7.80 22.09
C GLY A 202 -13.21 6.73 21.72
N GLN A 203 -13.51 5.80 20.79
CA GLN A 203 -12.55 4.78 20.36
C GLN A 203 -11.33 5.38 19.67
N ALA A 204 -11.52 6.40 18.81
CA ALA A 204 -10.42 7.12 18.16
C ALA A 204 -9.53 7.81 19.19
N MET A 205 -10.12 8.42 20.21
CA MET A 205 -9.39 9.01 21.34
C MET A 205 -8.60 7.96 22.13
N ALA A 206 -9.18 6.77 22.35
CA ALA A 206 -8.50 5.68 23.03
C ALA A 206 -7.30 5.15 22.21
N ILE A 207 -7.46 5.01 20.89
CA ILE A 207 -6.35 4.67 19.98
C ILE A 207 -5.26 5.74 20.05
N ALA A 208 -5.61 7.02 19.89
CA ALA A 208 -4.65 8.12 19.92
C ALA A 208 -3.85 8.16 21.24
N ARG A 209 -4.51 7.96 22.39
CA ARG A 209 -3.83 7.85 23.69
C ARG A 209 -2.83 6.70 23.74
N LYS A 210 -3.18 5.53 23.19
CA LYS A 210 -2.27 4.37 23.11
C LYS A 210 -1.05 4.66 22.22
N MET A 211 -1.17 5.53 21.22
CA MET A 211 -0.07 5.95 20.34
C MET A 211 0.90 6.95 20.99
N GLN A 212 0.60 7.43 22.20
CA GLN A 212 1.48 8.26 23.03
C GLN A 212 1.95 9.55 22.32
N PHE A 213 0.99 10.38 21.91
CA PHE A 213 1.26 11.76 21.48
C PHE A 213 1.69 12.63 22.66
N SER A 214 2.43 13.70 22.41
CA SER A 214 3.14 14.42 23.49
C SER A 214 2.24 15.27 24.40
N CYS A 215 1.03 15.62 23.96
CA CYS A 215 0.08 16.43 24.72
C CYS A 215 -1.38 16.15 24.33
N ASP A 216 -2.32 16.70 25.09
CA ASP A 216 -3.76 16.54 24.84
C ASP A 216 -4.18 17.12 23.48
N LYS A 217 -3.64 18.28 23.09
CA LYS A 217 -3.91 18.87 21.76
C LYS A 217 -3.54 17.90 20.63
N ALA A 218 -2.34 17.31 20.69
CA ALA A 218 -1.89 16.35 19.69
C ALA A 218 -2.73 15.06 19.70
N THR A 219 -3.12 14.60 20.89
CA THR A 219 -4.00 13.44 21.04
C THR A 219 -5.39 13.71 20.44
N GLU A 220 -5.97 14.89 20.65
CA GLU A 220 -7.23 15.31 20.04
C GLU A 220 -7.12 15.47 18.53
N SER A 221 -6.03 16.05 18.04
CA SER A 221 -5.74 16.20 16.61
C SER A 221 -5.60 14.83 15.93
N ALA A 222 -4.91 13.89 16.57
CA ALA A 222 -4.82 12.50 16.11
C ALA A 222 -6.19 11.82 16.08
N ALA A 223 -7.00 11.95 17.14
CA ALA A 223 -8.32 11.33 17.20
C ALA A 223 -9.23 11.80 16.05
N LYS A 224 -9.24 13.10 15.74
CA LYS A 224 -9.99 13.66 14.58
C LYS A 224 -9.51 13.08 13.25
N ASN A 225 -8.20 12.97 13.06
CA ASN A 225 -7.65 12.36 11.86
C ASN A 225 -8.00 10.86 11.77
N ILE A 226 -7.99 10.12 12.89
CA ILE A 226 -8.37 8.70 12.92
C ILE A 226 -9.83 8.52 12.51
N GLU A 227 -10.73 9.39 12.99
CA GLU A 227 -12.14 9.41 12.55
C GLU A 227 -12.26 9.67 11.04
N ALA A 228 -11.56 10.68 10.53
CA ALA A 228 -11.54 11.02 9.10
C ALA A 228 -10.92 9.90 8.22
N LEU A 229 -9.90 9.22 8.71
CA LEU A 229 -9.27 8.07 8.05
C LEU A 229 -10.22 6.86 8.02
N TYR A 230 -10.97 6.62 9.09
CA TYR A 230 -12.01 5.59 9.10
C TYR A 230 -13.18 5.91 8.15
N ASP A 231 -13.57 7.18 8.09
CA ASP A 231 -14.55 7.67 7.12
C ASP A 231 -14.05 7.46 5.69
N THR A 232 -12.79 7.79 5.40
CA THR A 232 -12.15 7.50 4.10
C THR A 232 -12.20 6.01 3.80
N PHE A 233 -11.78 5.17 4.76
CA PHE A 233 -11.72 3.72 4.61
C PHE A 233 -13.09 3.13 4.24
N THR A 234 -14.15 3.55 4.93
CA THR A 234 -15.51 3.00 4.74
C THR A 234 -16.25 3.60 3.56
N LYS A 235 -16.15 4.92 3.33
CA LYS A 235 -16.90 5.61 2.27
C LYS A 235 -16.30 5.40 0.88
N CYS A 236 -15.01 5.10 0.81
CA CYS A 236 -14.31 4.87 -0.46
C CYS A 236 -14.10 3.37 -0.78
N ASP A 237 -14.67 2.45 0.01
CA ASP A 237 -14.46 1.00 -0.14
C ASP A 237 -12.96 0.61 -0.14
N CYS A 238 -12.20 1.16 0.79
CA CYS A 238 -10.79 0.81 0.94
C CYS A 238 -10.63 -0.59 1.54
N THR A 239 -9.63 -1.33 1.07
CA THR A 239 -9.15 -2.56 1.73
C THR A 239 -8.04 -2.27 2.73
N MET A 240 -7.31 -1.17 2.50
CA MET A 240 -6.28 -0.65 3.41
C MET A 240 -6.14 0.86 3.26
N VAL A 241 -5.97 1.56 4.39
CA VAL A 241 -5.46 2.93 4.45
C VAL A 241 -4.26 2.89 5.40
N GLU A 242 -3.07 3.11 4.88
CA GLU A 242 -1.81 3.17 5.64
C GLU A 242 -1.27 4.59 5.60
N VAL A 243 -0.86 5.13 6.74
CA VAL A 243 -0.24 6.44 6.91
C VAL A 243 1.09 6.27 7.65
N ASN A 244 2.19 6.56 6.98
CA ASN A 244 3.52 6.41 7.54
C ASN A 244 4.51 7.41 6.91
N PRO A 245 4.89 8.50 7.62
CA PRO A 245 4.60 8.76 9.02
C PRO A 245 3.27 9.50 9.26
N PHE A 246 2.58 9.10 10.33
CA PHE A 246 1.50 9.87 10.97
C PHE A 246 2.14 10.81 12.00
N THR A 247 2.38 12.05 11.59
CA THR A 247 3.38 12.93 12.20
C THR A 247 2.75 13.91 13.18
N GLU A 248 3.31 13.97 14.38
CA GLU A 248 3.05 15.05 15.33
C GLU A 248 3.99 16.23 15.03
N THR A 249 3.41 17.41 14.87
CA THR A 249 4.15 18.67 14.68
C THR A 249 4.53 19.30 16.04
N PRO A 250 5.53 20.19 16.09
CA PRO A 250 5.87 20.95 17.30
C PRO A 250 4.68 21.71 17.91
N ASP A 251 3.76 22.18 17.06
CA ASP A 251 2.57 22.92 17.47
C ASP A 251 1.46 22.03 18.05
N GLY A 252 1.65 20.71 18.06
CA GLY A 252 0.68 19.74 18.57
C GLY A 252 -0.45 19.43 17.60
N ASP A 253 -0.27 19.69 16.30
CA ASP A 253 -1.15 19.22 15.23
C ASP A 253 -0.62 17.90 14.66
N VAL A 254 -1.51 17.06 14.13
CA VAL A 254 -1.16 15.75 13.56
C VAL A 254 -1.49 15.72 12.07
N VAL A 255 -0.52 15.27 11.27
CA VAL A 255 -0.55 15.32 9.81
C VAL A 255 -0.22 13.95 9.22
N ALA A 256 -1.02 13.49 8.26
CA ALA A 256 -0.73 12.31 7.45
C ALA A 256 0.24 12.70 6.31
N VAL A 257 1.54 12.44 6.50
CA VAL A 257 2.60 12.99 5.62
C VAL A 257 2.80 12.18 4.34
N ASP A 258 2.66 10.86 4.43
CA ASP A 258 2.70 9.93 3.31
C ASP A 258 1.66 8.84 3.59
N ALA A 259 0.90 8.48 2.56
CA ALA A 259 -0.19 7.53 2.68
C ALA A 259 -0.24 6.59 1.48
N LYS A 260 -0.51 5.32 1.78
CA LYS A 260 -0.78 4.28 0.80
C LYS A 260 -2.19 3.77 1.01
N VAL A 261 -3.03 3.91 -0.02
CA VAL A 261 -4.43 3.49 0.02
C VAL A 261 -4.68 2.41 -1.02
N ASN A 262 -5.34 1.34 -0.59
CA ASN A 262 -5.79 0.25 -1.44
C ASN A 262 -7.30 0.18 -1.43
N PHE A 263 -7.89 -0.01 -2.60
CA PHE A 263 -9.33 -0.04 -2.81
C PHE A 263 -9.81 -1.43 -3.23
N ASP A 264 -11.04 -1.79 -2.92
CA ASP A 264 -11.62 -3.04 -3.39
C ASP A 264 -12.10 -2.90 -4.84
N ASP A 265 -11.45 -3.62 -5.75
CA ASP A 265 -11.84 -3.69 -7.17
C ASP A 265 -13.31 -4.13 -7.36
N ASN A 266 -13.87 -4.91 -6.42
CA ASN A 266 -15.28 -5.29 -6.51
C ASN A 266 -16.24 -4.11 -6.29
N ALA A 267 -15.77 -2.99 -5.75
CA ALA A 267 -16.57 -1.81 -5.50
C ALA A 267 -16.55 -0.82 -6.68
N ASP A 268 -15.86 -1.12 -7.78
CA ASP A 268 -15.80 -0.28 -8.99
C ASP A 268 -17.19 0.19 -9.46
N PHE A 269 -18.19 -0.67 -9.42
CA PHE A 269 -19.56 -0.34 -9.83
C PHE A 269 -20.18 0.86 -9.09
N ARG A 270 -19.70 1.15 -7.86
CA ARG A 270 -20.16 2.28 -7.03
C ARG A 270 -19.07 3.30 -6.70
N GLN A 271 -17.82 3.04 -7.07
CA GLN A 271 -16.65 3.91 -6.84
C GLN A 271 -15.97 4.33 -8.15
N LYS A 272 -16.77 4.65 -9.17
CA LYS A 272 -16.27 4.94 -10.53
C LYS A 272 -15.23 6.05 -10.58
N ALA A 273 -15.48 7.17 -9.90
CA ALA A 273 -14.55 8.31 -9.88
C ALA A 273 -13.18 7.97 -9.24
N ILE A 274 -13.12 6.98 -8.36
CA ILE A 274 -11.87 6.48 -7.78
C ILE A 274 -11.18 5.54 -8.78
N HIS A 275 -11.93 4.64 -9.41
CA HIS A 275 -11.37 3.66 -10.35
C HIS A 275 -10.90 4.28 -11.67
N GLU A 276 -11.51 5.38 -12.10
CA GLU A 276 -11.05 6.19 -13.25
C GLU A 276 -9.68 6.83 -13.03
N GLN A 277 -9.19 6.89 -11.78
CA GLN A 277 -7.87 7.41 -11.45
C GLN A 277 -6.74 6.37 -11.60
N ARG A 278 -7.06 5.12 -11.99
CA ARG A 278 -6.09 4.04 -12.21
C ARG A 278 -5.01 4.45 -13.21
N ASP A 279 -3.75 4.21 -12.85
CA ASP A 279 -2.60 4.48 -13.71
C ASP A 279 -1.99 3.16 -14.20
N THR A 280 -2.40 2.73 -15.39
CA THR A 280 -1.91 1.50 -16.03
C THR A 280 -0.44 1.56 -16.40
N SER A 281 0.19 2.74 -16.45
CA SER A 281 1.64 2.87 -16.70
C SER A 281 2.49 2.29 -15.56
N GLN A 282 1.88 2.06 -14.40
CA GLN A 282 2.51 1.51 -13.20
C GLN A 282 2.34 0.00 -13.08
N GLU A 283 1.62 -0.63 -14.00
CA GLU A 283 1.30 -2.05 -14.00
C GLU A 283 2.14 -2.80 -15.04
N ASP A 284 2.13 -4.13 -15.01
CA ASP A 284 2.71 -4.92 -16.11
C ASP A 284 1.78 -4.83 -17.33
N PRO A 285 2.28 -4.53 -18.54
CA PRO A 285 1.46 -4.49 -19.75
C PRO A 285 0.68 -5.79 -20.00
N LEU A 286 1.24 -6.95 -19.67
CA LEU A 286 0.56 -8.24 -19.82
C LEU A 286 -0.58 -8.40 -18.82
N ASP A 287 -0.42 -7.88 -17.60
CA ASP A 287 -1.49 -7.86 -16.60
C ASP A 287 -2.65 -6.98 -17.05
N VAL A 288 -2.33 -5.81 -17.62
CA VAL A 288 -3.34 -4.87 -18.16
C VAL A 288 -4.09 -5.51 -19.32
N GLN A 289 -3.38 -6.12 -20.27
CA GLN A 289 -3.99 -6.82 -21.40
C GLN A 289 -4.87 -7.99 -20.96
N ALA A 290 -4.43 -8.77 -19.97
CA ALA A 290 -5.23 -9.86 -19.43
C ALA A 290 -6.54 -9.35 -18.79
N ALA A 291 -6.47 -8.24 -18.05
CA ALA A 291 -7.65 -7.65 -17.42
C ALA A 291 -8.70 -7.17 -18.43
N GLU A 292 -8.30 -6.73 -19.64
CA GLU A 292 -9.24 -6.35 -20.73
C GLU A 292 -10.09 -7.54 -21.22
N HIS A 293 -9.63 -8.77 -20.95
CA HIS A 293 -10.31 -10.01 -21.31
C HIS A 293 -10.89 -10.76 -20.09
N ASP A 294 -11.01 -10.07 -18.94
CA ASP A 294 -11.45 -10.66 -17.66
C ASP A 294 -10.57 -11.85 -17.20
N LEU A 295 -9.29 -11.85 -17.59
CA LEU A 295 -8.32 -12.89 -17.24
C LEU A 295 -7.51 -12.48 -16.02
N ASN A 296 -7.33 -13.40 -15.08
CA ASN A 296 -6.43 -13.20 -13.95
C ASN A 296 -5.04 -13.75 -14.30
N PHE A 297 -4.14 -12.87 -14.73
CA PHE A 297 -2.78 -13.22 -15.12
C PHE A 297 -1.74 -12.67 -14.13
N ILE A 298 -0.69 -13.46 -13.87
CA ILE A 298 0.51 -13.02 -13.15
C ILE A 298 1.73 -13.65 -13.83
N ASN A 299 2.68 -12.82 -14.26
CA ASN A 299 3.93 -13.28 -14.84
C ASN A 299 4.89 -13.83 -13.76
N LEU A 300 5.62 -14.90 -14.09
CA LEU A 300 6.64 -15.53 -13.24
C LEU A 300 7.92 -15.78 -14.06
N ASP A 301 9.03 -16.08 -13.40
CA ASP A 301 10.35 -16.23 -14.05
C ASP A 301 10.60 -17.61 -14.69
N GLY A 302 9.56 -18.43 -14.85
CA GLY A 302 9.68 -19.80 -15.38
C GLY A 302 9.62 -19.92 -16.89
N ASN A 303 9.54 -21.16 -17.38
CA ASN A 303 9.53 -21.51 -18.81
C ASN A 303 8.38 -22.44 -19.23
N ILE A 304 7.52 -22.86 -18.29
CA ILE A 304 6.33 -23.67 -18.58
C ILE A 304 5.10 -22.83 -18.30
N ALA A 305 4.44 -22.36 -19.36
CA ALA A 305 3.19 -21.61 -19.22
C ALA A 305 2.03 -22.52 -18.82
N CYS A 306 1.11 -22.01 -17.99
CA CYS A 306 -0.11 -22.73 -17.63
C CYS A 306 -1.36 -21.88 -17.92
N LEU A 307 -2.44 -22.55 -18.34
CA LEU A 307 -3.75 -21.97 -18.62
C LEU A 307 -4.77 -22.88 -17.96
N VAL A 308 -5.53 -22.34 -17.01
CA VAL A 308 -6.38 -23.14 -16.14
C VAL A 308 -7.70 -22.40 -15.88
N ASN A 309 -8.78 -23.15 -15.65
CA ASN A 309 -10.07 -22.61 -15.24
C ASN A 309 -10.26 -22.76 -13.73
N GLY A 310 -10.18 -21.65 -13.02
CA GLY A 310 -10.33 -21.53 -11.57
C GLY A 310 -8.99 -21.32 -10.84
N ALA A 311 -8.91 -20.23 -10.08
CA ALA A 311 -7.71 -19.82 -9.35
C ALA A 311 -7.08 -20.92 -8.47
N GLY A 312 -7.90 -21.71 -7.77
CA GLY A 312 -7.40 -22.80 -6.94
C GLY A 312 -6.69 -23.90 -7.74
N LEU A 313 -7.23 -24.25 -8.90
CA LEU A 313 -6.63 -25.24 -9.78
C LEU A 313 -5.40 -24.66 -10.49
N ALA A 314 -5.41 -23.38 -10.84
CA ALA A 314 -4.26 -22.69 -11.42
C ALA A 314 -3.05 -22.73 -10.45
N MET A 315 -3.27 -22.40 -9.16
CA MET A 315 -2.23 -22.54 -8.12
C MET A 315 -1.74 -23.99 -7.97
N ALA A 316 -2.65 -24.96 -7.87
CA ALA A 316 -2.27 -26.37 -7.76
C ALA A 316 -1.49 -26.88 -8.98
N THR A 317 -1.78 -26.34 -10.17
CA THR A 317 -1.08 -26.67 -11.42
C THR A 317 0.35 -26.14 -11.42
N MET A 318 0.56 -24.91 -10.97
CA MET A 318 1.92 -24.37 -10.79
C MET A 318 2.71 -25.18 -9.75
N ASP A 319 2.07 -25.52 -8.62
CA ASP A 319 2.69 -26.31 -7.55
C ASP A 319 3.12 -27.69 -8.06
N ILE A 320 2.26 -28.40 -8.82
CA ILE A 320 2.63 -29.72 -9.35
C ILE A 320 3.74 -29.63 -10.41
N ILE A 321 3.76 -28.59 -11.25
CA ILE A 321 4.87 -28.34 -12.18
C ILE A 321 6.19 -28.19 -11.41
N LYS A 322 6.19 -27.34 -10.38
CA LYS A 322 7.36 -27.11 -9.52
C LYS A 322 7.79 -28.37 -8.78
N LEU A 323 6.85 -29.14 -8.23
CA LEU A 323 7.10 -30.43 -7.57
C LEU A 323 7.70 -31.48 -8.50
N LYS A 324 7.48 -31.37 -9.82
CA LYS A 324 8.07 -32.25 -10.84
C LYS A 324 9.33 -31.68 -11.48
N GLY A 325 9.88 -30.61 -10.93
CA GLY A 325 11.16 -30.01 -11.35
C GLY A 325 11.04 -29.06 -12.54
N GLY A 326 9.82 -28.68 -12.95
CA GLY A 326 9.58 -27.62 -13.92
C GLY A 326 9.53 -26.24 -13.26
N GLU A 327 9.61 -25.20 -14.08
CA GLU A 327 9.49 -23.81 -13.63
C GLU A 327 8.26 -23.15 -14.26
N PRO A 328 7.18 -22.90 -13.50
CA PRO A 328 5.97 -22.28 -14.05
C PRO A 328 6.27 -20.83 -14.48
N ALA A 329 5.90 -20.48 -15.71
CA ALA A 329 6.14 -19.18 -16.32
C ALA A 329 5.06 -18.14 -15.97
N ASN A 330 3.88 -18.58 -15.56
CA ASN A 330 2.78 -17.68 -15.23
C ASN A 330 1.74 -18.38 -14.35
N PHE A 331 0.92 -17.57 -13.68
CA PHE A 331 -0.42 -17.91 -13.23
C PHE A 331 -1.41 -17.35 -14.25
N LEU A 332 -2.36 -18.17 -14.72
CA LEU A 332 -3.46 -17.70 -15.55
C LEU A 332 -4.75 -18.45 -15.23
N ASP A 333 -5.73 -17.71 -14.73
CA ASP A 333 -7.08 -18.19 -14.46
C ASP A 333 -8.09 -17.57 -15.44
N LEU A 334 -8.73 -18.44 -16.24
CA LEU A 334 -9.79 -18.10 -17.19
C LEU A 334 -11.19 -17.92 -16.56
N GLY A 335 -11.32 -18.20 -15.26
CA GLY A 335 -12.59 -18.27 -14.56
C GLY A 335 -13.40 -19.53 -14.87
N GLY A 336 -14.57 -19.67 -14.23
CA GLY A 336 -15.43 -20.85 -14.36
C GLY A 336 -16.23 -20.92 -15.67
N GLY A 337 -16.45 -19.78 -16.34
CA GLY A 337 -17.24 -19.65 -17.56
C GLY A 337 -16.37 -19.47 -18.80
N VAL A 338 -15.47 -20.43 -19.08
CA VAL A 338 -14.49 -20.33 -20.17
C VAL A 338 -15.18 -20.13 -21.53
N THR A 339 -14.77 -19.10 -22.27
CA THR A 339 -15.25 -18.80 -23.63
C THR A 339 -14.15 -18.98 -24.67
N THR A 340 -14.50 -19.25 -25.94
CA THR A 340 -13.50 -19.35 -27.02
C THR A 340 -12.66 -18.08 -27.16
N PRO A 341 -13.22 -16.85 -27.13
CA PRO A 341 -12.42 -15.63 -27.17
C PRO A 341 -11.42 -15.51 -26.01
N ALA A 342 -11.81 -15.88 -24.79
CA ALA A 342 -10.91 -15.85 -23.63
C ALA A 342 -9.74 -16.83 -23.78
N VAL A 343 -9.99 -18.03 -24.33
CA VAL A 343 -8.92 -19.00 -24.64
C VAL A 343 -8.00 -18.45 -25.73
N VAL A 344 -8.54 -17.82 -26.77
CA VAL A 344 -7.72 -17.22 -27.85
C VAL A 344 -6.87 -16.07 -27.33
N ALA A 345 -7.41 -15.21 -26.46
CA ALA A 345 -6.66 -14.12 -25.85
C ALA A 345 -5.55 -14.60 -24.89
N ALA A 346 -5.72 -15.80 -24.31
CA ALA A 346 -4.76 -16.43 -23.43
C ALA A 346 -3.58 -17.10 -24.16
N PHE A 347 -3.68 -17.34 -25.47
CA PHE A 347 -2.63 -17.92 -26.32
C PHE A 347 -1.77 -16.83 -26.97
#